data_AF-A0A2G9YF82-F1
#
_entry.id   AF-A0A2G9YF82-F1
#
_cell.length_a   1.000
_cell.length_b   1.000
_cell.length_c   1.000
_cell.angle_alpha   90.00
_cell.angle_beta   90.00
_cell.angle_gamma   90.00
#
_symmetry.space_group_name_H-M   'P 1'
#
loop_
_entity.id
_entity.type
_entity.pdbx_description
1 polymer ?
#
loop_
_entity_poly.entity_id
_entity_poly.type
_entity_poly.pdbx_seq_one_letter_code
_entity_poly.pdbx_strand_id
1 'polypeptide(L)'
;MTKIIKINNNKIINHYLKFYYEKKLFKLRKDINQLFFNHHFKKIMIARKKKVSRDFVRKWTRSPNQDFTQDKRGWQKGKRRK
;
A
#
# COMPACT_ATOMS: atom_id res chain seq x y z
N MET A 1 35.48 -4.36 -28.40
CA MET A 1 34.73 -5.43 -27.72
C MET A 1 33.51 -4.83 -27.03
N THR A 2 32.36 -4.82 -27.68
CA THR A 2 31.09 -4.34 -27.09
C THR A 2 30.46 -5.45 -26.27
N LYS A 3 30.43 -5.30 -24.94
CA LYS A 3 29.66 -6.17 -24.05
C LYS A 3 28.18 -5.96 -24.32
N ILE A 4 27.53 -6.94 -24.95
CA ILE A 4 26.07 -6.98 -25.07
C ILE A 4 25.51 -7.35 -23.68
N ILE A 5 25.02 -6.35 -22.96
CA ILE A 5 24.34 -6.54 -21.67
C ILE A 5 22.96 -7.13 -21.98
N LYS A 6 22.77 -8.44 -21.72
CA LYS A 6 21.43 -9.05 -21.71
C LYS A 6 20.65 -8.48 -20.53
N ILE A 7 19.88 -7.42 -20.79
CA ILE A 7 18.95 -6.86 -19.81
C ILE A 7 17.84 -7.88 -19.58
N ASN A 8 17.70 -8.35 -18.33
CA ASN A 8 16.70 -9.33 -17.97
C ASN A 8 15.32 -8.63 -17.85
N ASN A 9 14.57 -8.61 -18.96
CA ASN A 9 13.28 -7.92 -19.10
C ASN A 9 12.27 -8.29 -17.99
N ASN A 10 12.31 -9.53 -17.48
CA ASN A 10 11.45 -9.96 -16.37
C ASN A 10 11.70 -9.20 -15.07
N LYS A 11 12.95 -8.78 -14.80
CA LYS A 11 13.29 -8.01 -13.59
C LYS A 11 12.72 -6.60 -13.66
N ILE A 12 12.72 -6.01 -14.85
CA ILE A 12 12.20 -4.68 -15.12
C ILE A 12 10.67 -4.66 -15.03
N ILE A 13 9.99 -5.63 -15.65
CA ILE A 13 8.52 -5.74 -15.61
C ILE A 13 8.04 -5.92 -14.16
N ASN A 14 8.68 -6.80 -13.39
CA ASN A 14 8.36 -6.99 -11.98
C ASN A 14 8.53 -5.71 -11.14
N HIS A 15 9.55 -4.91 -11.44
CA HIS A 15 9.76 -3.62 -10.77
C HIS A 15 8.63 -2.63 -11.06
N TYR A 16 8.23 -2.49 -12.33
CA TYR A 16 7.14 -1.61 -12.73
C TYR A 16 5.79 -2.02 -12.13
N LEU A 17 5.46 -3.31 -12.19
CA LEU A 17 4.24 -3.83 -11.58
C LEU A 17 4.20 -3.53 -10.08
N LYS A 18 5.29 -3.83 -9.37
CA LYS A 18 5.42 -3.54 -7.93
C LYS A 18 5.16 -2.07 -7.62
N PHE A 19 5.83 -1.16 -8.34
CA PHE A 19 5.69 0.28 -8.15
C PHE A 19 4.25 0.76 -8.38
N TYR A 20 3.58 0.22 -9.41
CA TYR A 20 2.21 0.56 -9.72
C TYR A 20 1.22 0.08 -8.64
N TYR A 21 1.39 -1.14 -8.13
CA TYR A 21 0.58 -1.66 -7.02
C TYR A 21 0.77 -0.86 -5.72
N GLU A 22 2.00 -0.44 -5.41
CA GLU A 22 2.29 0.41 -4.25
C GLU A 22 1.56 1.74 -4.34
N LYS A 23 1.58 2.41 -5.50
CA LYS A 23 0.84 3.65 -5.74
C LYS A 23 -0.68 3.49 -5.55
N LYS A 24 -1.25 2.40 -6.07
CA LYS A 24 -2.69 2.08 -5.88
C LYS A 24 -3.04 1.91 -4.41
N LEU A 25 -2.19 1.21 -3.65
CA LEU A 25 -2.39 1.01 -2.22
C LEU A 25 -2.31 2.32 -1.42
N PHE A 26 -1.37 3.21 -1.73
CA PHE A 26 -1.27 4.51 -1.04
C PHE A 26 -2.53 5.36 -1.27
N LYS A 27 -3.02 5.40 -2.51
CA LYS A 27 -4.28 6.08 -2.84
C LYS A 27 -5.45 5.48 -2.05
N LEU A 28 -5.57 4.15 -2.01
CA LEU A 28 -6.63 3.47 -1.26
C LEU A 28 -6.59 3.80 0.24
N ARG A 29 -5.41 3.83 0.85
CA ARG A 29 -5.24 4.14 2.28
C ARG A 29 -5.65 5.59 2.58
N LYS A 30 -5.23 6.54 1.73
CA LYS A 30 -5.60 7.96 1.85
C LYS A 30 -7.10 8.17 1.70
N ASP A 31 -7.70 7.54 0.68
CA ASP A 31 -9.16 7.59 0.46
C ASP A 31 -9.93 7.10 1.69
N ILE A 32 -9.54 5.96 2.26
CA ILE A 32 -10.20 5.39 3.44
C ILE A 32 -10.13 6.34 4.64
N ASN A 33 -8.97 6.97 4.84
CA ASN A 33 -8.76 7.91 5.92
C ASN A 33 -9.65 9.16 5.76
N GLN A 34 -9.70 9.74 4.56
CA GLN A 34 -10.55 10.89 4.25
C GLN A 34 -12.04 10.55 4.40
N LEU A 35 -12.48 9.38 3.94
CA LEU A 35 -13.87 8.94 4.12
C LEU A 35 -14.26 8.85 5.61
N PHE A 36 -13.32 8.50 6.48
CA PHE A 36 -13.57 8.41 7.92
C PHE A 36 -13.53 9.77 8.61
N PHE A 37 -12.48 10.56 8.41
CA PHE A 37 -12.26 11.81 9.16
C PHE A 37 -12.97 13.01 8.55
N ASN A 38 -13.07 13.11 7.22
CA ASN A 38 -13.67 14.27 6.54
C ASN A 38 -15.16 14.06 6.25
N HIS A 39 -15.56 12.83 5.90
CA HIS A 39 -16.94 12.49 5.54
C HIS A 39 -17.69 11.74 6.65
N HIS A 40 -17.05 11.47 7.78
CA HIS A 40 -17.64 10.80 8.95
C HIS A 40 -18.34 9.46 8.66
N PHE A 41 -17.90 8.74 7.63
CA PHE A 41 -18.49 7.44 7.30
C PHE A 41 -18.12 6.38 8.34
N LYS A 42 -19.09 5.52 8.66
CA LYS A 42 -18.86 4.36 9.54
C LYS A 42 -17.85 3.40 8.91
N LYS A 43 -16.93 2.86 9.71
CA LYS A 43 -15.87 1.94 9.25
C LYS A 43 -16.41 0.73 8.47
N ILE A 44 -17.58 0.21 8.84
CA ILE A 44 -18.25 -0.91 8.15
C ILE A 44 -18.68 -0.50 6.73
N MET A 45 -19.23 0.71 6.58
CA MET A 45 -19.65 1.24 5.29
C MET A 45 -18.45 1.43 4.36
N ILE A 46 -17.35 1.98 4.90
CA ILE A 46 -16.09 2.16 4.16
C ILE A 46 -15.55 0.80 3.69
N ALA A 47 -15.53 -0.21 4.56
CA ALA A 47 -15.07 -1.56 4.23
C ALA A 47 -15.87 -2.17 3.07
N ARG A 48 -17.20 -2.07 3.11
CA ARG A 48 -18.09 -2.54 2.03
C ARG A 48 -17.86 -1.76 0.73
N LYS A 49 -17.81 -0.42 0.80
CA LYS A 49 -17.65 0.47 -0.36
C LYS A 49 -16.31 0.26 -1.08
N LYS A 50 -15.22 0.06 -0.33
CA LYS A 50 -13.87 -0.12 -0.87
C LYS A 50 -13.49 -1.60 -1.07
N LYS A 51 -14.38 -2.55 -0.76
CA LYS A 51 -14.15 -4.00 -0.85
C LYS A 51 -12.87 -4.45 -0.11
N VAL A 52 -12.69 -3.96 1.12
CA VAL A 52 -11.55 -4.29 1.99
C VAL A 52 -12.03 -4.81 3.34
N SER A 53 -11.15 -5.48 4.08
CA SER A 53 -11.50 -5.96 5.42
C SER A 53 -11.70 -4.80 6.41
N ARG A 54 -12.51 -5.03 7.44
CA ARG A 54 -12.70 -4.06 8.53
C ARG A 54 -11.38 -3.74 9.25
N ASP A 55 -10.51 -4.72 9.38
CA ASP A 55 -9.18 -4.53 9.98
C ASP A 55 -8.29 -3.65 9.13
N PHE A 56 -8.38 -3.75 7.80
CA PHE A 56 -7.70 -2.83 6.91
C PHE A 56 -8.15 -1.39 7.15
N VAL A 57 -9.47 -1.15 7.20
CA VAL A 57 -10.02 0.17 7.52
C VAL A 57 -9.55 0.65 8.89
N ARG A 58 -9.63 -0.19 9.92
CA ARG A 58 -9.18 0.14 11.28
C ARG A 58 -7.71 0.56 11.31
N LYS A 59 -6.85 -0.12 10.56
CA LYS A 59 -5.40 0.18 10.48
C LYS A 59 -5.09 1.54 9.85
N TRP A 60 -5.92 2.01 8.93
CA TRP A 60 -5.70 3.25 8.17
C TRP A 60 -6.60 4.41 8.60
N THR A 61 -7.37 4.22 9.66
CA THR A 61 -8.23 5.25 10.30
C THR A 61 -7.83 5.49 11.76
N ARG A 62 -6.55 5.26 12.11
CA ARG A 62 -6.05 5.48 13.48
C ARG A 62 -5.82 6.96 13.80
N SER A 63 -5.41 7.75 12.81
CA SER A 63 -5.16 9.19 12.93
C SER A 63 -5.40 9.88 11.58
N PRO A 64 -5.87 11.14 11.55
CA PRO A 64 -6.07 11.89 10.31
C PRO A 64 -4.77 12.15 9.54
N ASN A 65 -3.64 12.32 10.25
CA ASN A 65 -2.35 12.69 9.66
C ASN A 65 -1.35 11.51 9.61
N GLN A 66 -1.85 10.28 9.49
CA GLN A 66 -0.98 9.09 9.43
C GLN A 66 -0.23 9.00 8.09
N ASP A 67 1.02 8.55 8.11
CA ASP A 67 1.75 8.21 6.89
C ASP A 67 1.12 6.99 6.18
N PHE A 68 0.85 7.14 4.88
CA PHE A 68 0.24 6.11 4.03
C PHE A 68 1.26 5.40 3.14
N THR A 69 2.50 5.90 3.04
CA THR A 69 3.54 5.46 2.11
C THR A 69 4.30 4.24 2.63
N GLN A 70 4.62 4.19 3.92
CA GLN A 70 5.32 3.05 4.49
C GLN A 70 4.47 2.32 5.51
N ASP A 71 4.24 1.02 5.24
CA ASP A 71 3.79 0.11 6.30
C ASP A 71 5.01 -0.53 6.96
N LYS A 72 5.56 0.14 7.99
CA LYS A 72 6.71 -0.37 8.77
C LYS A 72 6.35 -1.54 9.70
N ARG A 73 5.09 -2.02 9.69
CA ARG A 73 4.61 -3.10 10.56
C ARG A 73 4.88 -4.50 9.98
N GLY A 74 5.50 -4.56 8.80
CA GLY A 74 5.98 -5.79 8.17
C GLY A 74 7.41 -6.14 8.59
N TRP A 75 7.77 -7.40 8.36
CA TRP A 75 9.13 -7.85 8.57
C TRP A 75 10.09 -7.15 7.58
N GLN A 76 11.16 -6.53 8.09
CA GLN A 76 12.12 -5.85 7.22
C GLN A 76 12.78 -6.88 6.29
N LYS A 77 12.63 -6.67 4.97
CA LYS A 77 13.23 -7.53 3.96
C LYS A 77 14.74 -7.58 4.18
N GLY A 78 15.29 -8.79 4.29
CA GLY A 78 16.72 -9.02 4.51
C GLY A 78 17.17 -9.07 5.97
N LYS A 79 16.26 -8.91 6.95
CA LYS A 79 16.58 -9.21 8.35
C LYS A 79 16.07 -10.60 8.73
N ARG A 80 16.69 -11.26 9.71
CA ARG A 80 16.22 -12.56 10.25
C ARG A 80 15.34 -12.33 11.49
N ARG A 81 14.21 -13.05 11.60
CA ARG A 81 13.38 -13.05 12.83
C ARG A 81 14.26 -13.53 13.98
N LYS A 82 14.33 -12.73 15.05
CA LYS A 82 14.97 -13.15 16.30
C LYS A 82 14.15 -14.26 16.92
#